data_AF-A0A9D5U7H2-F1
#
_entry.id   AF-A0A9D5U7H2-F1
#
_cell.length_a   1.000
_cell.length_b   1.000
_cell.length_c   1.000
_cell.angle_alpha   90.00
_cell.angle_beta   90.00
_cell.angle_gamma   90.00
#
_symmetry.space_group_name_H-M   'P 1'
#
loop_
_entity.id
_entity.type
_entity.pdbx_description
1 polymer ?
#
loop_
_entity_poly.entity_id
_entity_poly.type
_entity_poly.pdbx_seq_one_letter_code
_entity_poly.pdbx_strand_id
1 'polypeptide(L)'
;MSGFGRYSPTRAEHGSSLWSYGEVPVASAKLNTWNGNVAAALDFLHHSLARLVGAAEADFVLSLGTGAELKVVAQAVPNMTVKVRAGSAFVDGFVCGLSADVTLPLSGTLAAPVEYPRIDLVYLDAYGEPHILAGPESGAPVVPDTPAGTLKLAEVYHRVGETSIEDSDDAENGYLTDFRPIRILGRAHEHPRGSDRAPAESPDGARVTFSTPQKFRAGTLRVWLNGVEQDPALVVEDAGQESYTFTTAPFSGDRLSHDYEKEGA
;
A
#
# COMPACT_ATOMS: atom_id res chain seq x y z
N MET A 1 22.88 22.00 1.26
CA MET A 1 22.11 20.93 1.94
C MET A 1 22.96 19.66 1.96
N SER A 2 23.70 19.39 3.03
CA SER A 2 24.48 18.15 3.15
C SER A 2 24.85 17.93 4.61
N GLY A 3 24.32 16.87 5.21
CA GLY A 3 24.61 16.56 6.62
C GLY A 3 23.62 15.62 7.31
N PHE A 4 22.61 15.09 6.62
CA PHE A 4 21.82 14.00 7.20
C PHE A 4 22.61 12.70 7.12
N GLY A 5 22.83 12.07 8.29
CA GLY A 5 23.48 10.75 8.40
C GLY A 5 25.01 10.74 8.43
N ARG A 6 25.71 11.87 8.50
CA ARG A 6 27.18 11.91 8.66
C ARG A 6 27.59 12.58 9.98
N TYR A 7 28.24 11.80 10.83
CA TYR A 7 28.88 12.27 12.05
C TYR A 7 29.98 13.32 11.73
N SER A 8 30.02 14.42 12.49
CA SER A 8 31.00 15.51 12.35
C SER A 8 31.70 15.76 13.69
N PRO A 9 33.02 15.53 13.80
CA PRO A 9 33.76 15.57 15.06
C PRO A 9 34.06 16.98 15.59
N THR A 10 33.76 18.05 14.84
CA THR A 10 34.02 19.44 15.24
C THR A 10 32.85 20.13 15.93
N ARG A 11 31.69 19.48 16.02
CA ARG A 11 30.56 19.96 16.85
C ARG A 11 30.75 19.49 18.29
N ALA A 12 30.67 20.41 19.24
CA ALA A 12 30.87 20.14 20.68
C ALA A 12 29.92 19.07 21.25
N GLU A 13 28.81 18.80 20.56
CA GLU A 13 27.77 17.83 20.90
C GLU A 13 28.11 16.39 20.42
N HIS A 14 29.25 16.24 19.74
CA HIS A 14 29.67 15.03 19.05
C HIS A 14 31.15 14.75 19.31
N GLY A 15 31.55 14.56 20.58
CA GLY A 15 32.93 14.20 20.91
C GLY A 15 33.26 12.73 20.60
N SER A 16 34.12 12.47 19.60
CA SER A 16 34.79 11.18 19.45
C SER A 16 36.30 11.37 19.59
N SER A 17 36.87 10.73 20.61
CA SER A 17 38.30 10.44 20.64
C SER A 17 38.53 9.16 19.84
N LEU A 18 39.35 9.29 18.79
CA LEU A 18 39.75 8.25 17.85
C LEU A 18 40.32 7.00 18.56
N TRP A 19 40.09 5.87 17.92
CA TRP A 19 40.45 4.52 18.34
C TRP A 19 41.96 4.29 18.44
N SER A 20 42.43 3.86 19.62
CA SER A 20 43.66 3.06 19.77
C SER A 20 43.26 1.62 20.04
N TYR A 21 43.66 0.70 19.16
CA TYR A 21 43.37 -0.73 19.27
C TYR A 21 44.19 -1.32 20.43
N GLY A 22 43.54 -1.48 21.57
CA GLY A 22 44.00 -2.26 22.70
C GLY A 22 42.77 -2.96 23.27
N GLU A 23 42.87 -4.27 23.51
CA GLU A 23 41.80 -5.08 24.08
C GLU A 23 41.41 -4.50 25.44
N VAL A 24 40.33 -3.71 25.48
CA VAL A 24 39.75 -3.21 26.73
C VAL A 24 38.32 -3.73 26.79
N PRO A 25 37.90 -4.34 27.92
CA PRO A 25 36.53 -4.78 28.09
C PRO A 25 35.61 -3.62 27.80
N VAL A 26 34.71 -3.81 26.83
CA VAL A 26 33.78 -2.77 26.38
C VAL A 26 32.86 -2.42 27.56
N ALA A 27 33.15 -1.32 28.24
CA ALA A 27 32.24 -0.75 29.22
C ALA A 27 30.89 -0.49 28.53
N SER A 28 29.80 -0.71 29.27
CA SER A 28 28.41 -0.61 28.80
C SER A 28 28.11 0.65 27.98
N ALA A 29 28.80 1.76 28.24
CA ALA A 29 28.71 2.99 27.46
C ALA A 29 29.01 2.81 25.95
N LYS A 30 30.02 2.02 25.56
CA LYS A 30 30.36 1.78 24.15
C LYS A 30 29.35 0.87 23.44
N LEU A 31 28.81 -0.12 24.15
CA LEU A 31 27.69 -0.93 23.66
C LEU A 31 26.43 -0.08 23.46
N ASN A 32 26.16 0.85 24.37
CA ASN A 32 25.04 1.79 24.25
C ASN A 32 25.20 2.75 23.05
N THR A 33 26.42 3.19 22.74
CA THR A 33 26.68 4.04 21.56
C THR A 33 26.52 3.29 20.24
N TRP A 34 26.95 2.03 20.17
CA TRP A 34 26.73 1.18 18.99
C TRP A 34 25.23 0.99 18.75
N ASN A 35 24.47 0.72 19.81
CA ASN A 35 23.02 0.59 19.75
C ASN A 35 22.33 1.88 19.24
N GLY A 36 22.76 3.05 19.72
CA GLY A 36 22.22 4.34 19.27
C GLY A 36 22.46 4.64 17.79
N ASN A 37 23.66 4.34 17.27
CA ASN A 37 23.97 4.55 15.85
C ASN A 37 23.20 3.61 14.92
N VAL A 38 23.00 2.35 15.34
CA VAL A 38 22.19 1.39 14.60
C VAL A 38 20.72 1.82 14.58
N ALA A 39 20.17 2.24 15.72
CA ALA A 39 18.81 2.77 15.81
C ALA A 39 18.61 3.98 14.88
N ALA A 40 19.51 4.97 14.93
CA ALA A 40 19.43 6.16 14.09
C ALA A 40 19.52 5.84 12.59
N ALA A 41 20.35 4.87 12.19
CA ALA A 41 20.46 4.45 10.80
C ALA A 41 19.19 3.74 10.31
N LEU A 42 18.57 2.91 11.15
CA LEU A 42 17.31 2.22 10.84
C LEU A 42 16.15 3.21 10.76
N ASP A 43 16.08 4.17 11.68
CA ASP A 43 15.07 5.23 11.64
C ASP A 43 15.21 6.06 10.35
N PHE A 44 16.43 6.44 9.96
CA PHE A 44 16.64 7.17 8.72
C PHE A 44 16.20 6.37 7.50
N LEU A 45 16.52 5.07 7.45
CA LEU A 45 16.08 4.17 6.39
C LEU A 45 14.55 4.08 6.35
N HIS A 46 13.91 3.90 7.50
CA HIS A 46 12.46 3.82 7.62
C HIS A 46 11.77 5.07 7.09
N HIS A 47 12.18 6.25 7.54
CA HIS A 47 11.62 7.53 7.07
C HIS A 47 11.90 7.77 5.58
N SER A 48 13.05 7.33 5.07
CA SER A 48 13.37 7.43 3.65
C SER A 48 12.46 6.54 2.81
N LEU A 49 12.18 5.31 3.27
CA LEU A 49 11.25 4.39 2.63
C LEU A 49 9.81 4.91 2.71
N ALA A 50 9.36 5.38 3.88
CA ALA A 50 8.06 5.98 4.08
C ALA A 50 7.83 7.14 3.10
N ARG A 51 8.81 8.03 2.93
CA ARG A 51 8.75 9.10 1.92
C ARG A 51 8.67 8.57 0.50
N LEU A 52 9.46 7.56 0.16
CA LEU A 52 9.48 6.98 -1.19
C LEU A 52 8.12 6.36 -1.58
N VAL A 53 7.37 5.85 -0.60
CA VAL A 53 6.02 5.32 -0.83
C VAL A 53 4.90 6.35 -0.61
N GLY A 54 5.23 7.60 -0.30
CA GLY A 54 4.25 8.68 -0.09
C GLY A 54 3.61 8.70 1.31
N ALA A 55 4.09 7.88 2.25
CA ALA A 55 3.57 7.81 3.62
C ALA A 55 3.92 9.03 4.48
N ALA A 56 4.69 9.99 3.95
CA ALA A 56 4.90 11.28 4.59
C ALA A 56 3.75 12.28 4.37
N GLU A 57 2.85 11.99 3.42
CA GLU A 57 1.75 12.90 3.04
C GLU A 57 0.38 12.39 3.49
N ALA A 58 0.19 11.08 3.56
CA ALA A 58 -1.06 10.46 3.96
C ALA A 58 -0.85 9.04 4.48
N ASP A 59 -1.77 8.60 5.34
CA ASP A 59 -1.86 7.22 5.81
C ASP A 59 -2.61 6.36 4.79
N PHE A 60 -2.20 5.09 4.66
CA PHE A 60 -2.81 4.17 3.69
C PHE A 60 -2.56 2.70 3.98
N VAL A 61 -3.47 1.86 3.50
CA VAL A 61 -3.32 0.41 3.50
C VAL A 61 -2.43 -0.02 2.35
N LEU A 62 -1.45 -0.88 2.66
CA LEU A 62 -0.62 -1.54 1.68
C LEU A 62 -1.37 -2.73 1.08
N SER A 63 -1.64 -2.68 -0.22
CA SER A 63 -2.21 -3.81 -0.94
C SER A 63 -1.24 -4.39 -1.96
N LEU A 64 -1.19 -5.72 -2.03
CA LEU A 64 -0.46 -6.46 -3.06
C LEU A 64 -1.33 -6.73 -4.30
N GLY A 65 -2.45 -6.01 -4.43
CA GLY A 65 -3.37 -6.09 -5.56
C GLY A 65 -4.60 -6.98 -5.34
N THR A 66 -4.78 -7.53 -4.14
CA THR A 66 -5.99 -8.28 -3.77
C THR A 66 -7.10 -7.40 -3.20
N GLY A 67 -6.74 -6.26 -2.58
CA GLY A 67 -7.65 -5.36 -1.88
C GLY A 67 -8.22 -5.94 -0.57
N ALA A 68 -7.75 -7.12 -0.16
CA ALA A 68 -8.23 -7.83 1.02
C ALA A 68 -7.51 -7.39 2.31
N GLU A 69 -6.37 -6.72 2.19
CA GLU A 69 -5.48 -6.38 3.30
C GLU A 69 -6.16 -5.39 4.25
N LEU A 70 -6.24 -5.69 5.55
CA LEU A 70 -6.95 -4.86 6.55
C LEU A 70 -8.43 -4.60 6.22
N LYS A 71 -9.05 -5.38 5.32
CA LYS A 71 -10.48 -5.25 5.03
C LYS A 71 -11.30 -5.63 6.24
N VAL A 72 -12.29 -4.78 6.58
CA VAL A 72 -13.33 -5.14 7.54
C VAL A 72 -14.41 -5.92 6.81
N VAL A 73 -14.74 -7.11 7.31
CA VAL A 73 -15.77 -7.98 6.76
C VAL A 73 -16.73 -8.44 7.86
N ALA A 74 -17.99 -8.61 7.51
CA ALA A 74 -19.01 -9.18 8.37
C ALA A 74 -18.67 -10.63 8.76
N GLN A 75 -19.19 -11.09 9.90
CA GLN A 75 -19.09 -12.48 10.34
C GLN A 75 -20.45 -13.05 10.72
N ALA A 76 -20.72 -14.28 10.26
CA ALA A 76 -21.92 -15.01 10.65
C ALA A 76 -21.85 -15.56 12.09
N VAL A 77 -20.64 -15.84 12.62
CA VAL A 77 -20.44 -16.41 13.95
C VAL A 77 -19.14 -15.87 14.59
N PRO A 78 -19.19 -15.29 15.81
CA PRO A 78 -20.40 -14.82 16.49
C PRO A 78 -21.09 -13.72 15.68
N ASN A 79 -22.42 -13.77 15.61
CA ASN A 79 -23.19 -12.73 14.94
C ASN A 79 -23.02 -11.40 15.69
N MET A 80 -23.24 -10.26 15.02
CA MET A 80 -22.97 -8.92 15.60
C MET A 80 -21.49 -8.67 15.92
N THR A 81 -20.58 -9.24 15.13
CA THR A 81 -19.14 -8.94 15.17
C THR A 81 -18.59 -8.71 13.77
N VAL A 82 -17.46 -8.01 13.70
CA VAL A 82 -16.76 -7.72 12.45
C VAL A 82 -15.35 -8.27 12.50
N LYS A 83 -14.82 -8.68 11.35
CA LYS A 83 -13.48 -9.22 11.21
C LYS A 83 -12.60 -8.27 10.43
N VAL A 84 -11.48 -7.87 11.01
CA VAL A 84 -10.43 -7.15 10.30
C VAL A 84 -9.44 -8.18 9.78
N ARG A 85 -9.24 -8.20 8.46
CA ARG A 85 -8.28 -9.12 7.82
C ARG A 85 -6.84 -8.75 8.15
N ALA A 86 -5.95 -9.75 8.12
CA ALA A 86 -4.51 -9.52 8.16
C ALA A 86 -4.07 -8.56 7.03
N GLY A 87 -3.03 -7.79 7.28
CA GLY A 87 -2.52 -6.80 6.32
C GLY A 87 -1.64 -5.76 6.98
N SER A 88 -1.08 -4.87 6.17
CA SER A 88 -0.19 -3.80 6.63
C SER A 88 -0.66 -2.45 6.12
N ALA A 89 -0.34 -1.40 6.87
CA ALA A 89 -0.61 -0.02 6.53
C ALA A 89 0.58 0.86 6.93
N PHE A 90 0.60 2.07 6.38
CA PHE A 90 1.35 3.18 6.94
C PHE A 90 0.39 4.07 7.73
N VAL A 91 0.74 4.33 8.99
CA VAL A 91 0.01 5.21 9.91
C VAL A 91 1.03 6.11 10.61
N ASP A 92 0.84 7.43 10.51
CA ASP A 92 1.77 8.44 11.02
C ASP A 92 3.22 8.23 10.56
N GLY A 93 3.38 7.76 9.31
CA GLY A 93 4.68 7.46 8.70
C GLY A 93 5.33 6.15 9.16
N PHE A 94 4.70 5.39 10.07
CA PHE A 94 5.18 4.09 10.53
C PHE A 94 4.44 2.92 9.88
N VAL A 95 5.15 1.81 9.65
CA VAL A 95 4.52 0.56 9.20
C VAL A 95 3.88 -0.13 10.39
N CYS A 96 2.57 -0.34 10.32
CA CYS A 96 1.80 -1.10 11.30
C CYS A 96 0.89 -2.11 10.60
N GLY A 97 0.27 -3.01 11.35
CA GLY A 97 -0.69 -3.95 10.77
C GLY A 97 -0.94 -5.19 11.60
N LEU A 98 -1.67 -6.12 11.00
CA LEU A 98 -2.13 -7.35 11.59
C LEU A 98 -1.49 -8.55 10.90
N SER A 99 -0.83 -9.41 11.67
CA SER A 99 -0.26 -10.67 11.17
C SER A 99 -1.29 -11.79 11.00
N ALA A 100 -2.47 -11.63 11.58
CA ALA A 100 -3.59 -12.56 11.50
C ALA A 100 -4.91 -11.77 11.56
N ASP A 101 -5.98 -12.38 11.05
CA ASP A 101 -7.29 -11.74 11.14
C ASP A 101 -7.73 -11.58 12.61
N VAL A 102 -8.36 -10.46 12.94
CA VAL A 102 -8.85 -10.13 14.30
C VAL A 102 -10.36 -9.91 14.26
N THR A 103 -11.09 -10.49 15.21
CA THR A 103 -12.52 -10.24 15.41
C THR A 103 -12.73 -9.12 16.42
N LEU A 104 -13.62 -8.19 16.10
CA LEU A 104 -14.01 -7.07 16.94
C LEU A 104 -15.52 -7.09 17.25
N PRO A 105 -15.93 -6.70 18.46
CA PRO A 105 -15.08 -6.37 19.61
C PRO A 105 -14.31 -7.60 20.13
N LEU A 106 -13.16 -7.39 20.75
CA LEU A 106 -12.30 -8.48 21.27
C LEU A 106 -13.01 -9.34 22.33
N SER A 107 -14.05 -8.79 22.96
CA SER A 107 -14.94 -9.50 23.88
C SER A 107 -16.39 -9.11 23.62
N GLY A 108 -17.28 -10.10 23.55
CA GLY A 108 -18.71 -9.88 23.39
C GLY A 108 -19.12 -9.63 21.94
N THR A 109 -20.19 -8.86 21.76
CA THR A 109 -20.77 -8.48 20.46
C THR A 109 -21.11 -7.00 20.47
N LEU A 110 -21.26 -6.41 19.29
CA LEU A 110 -21.82 -5.06 19.17
C LEU A 110 -23.27 -5.08 19.64
N ALA A 111 -23.65 -4.06 20.41
CA ALA A 111 -25.02 -3.91 20.88
C ALA A 111 -25.85 -3.23 19.78
N ALA A 112 -26.94 -3.87 19.35
CA ALA A 112 -27.90 -3.26 18.46
C ALA A 112 -28.51 -2.00 19.09
N PRO A 113 -28.73 -0.92 18.31
CA PRO A 113 -29.43 0.26 18.78
C PRO A 113 -30.87 -0.02 19.19
N VAL A 114 -31.38 0.78 20.14
CA VAL A 114 -32.72 0.57 20.71
C VAL A 114 -33.73 1.59 20.19
N GLU A 115 -33.36 2.86 20.05
CA GLU A 115 -34.29 3.93 19.73
C GLU A 115 -34.06 4.52 18.33
N TYR A 116 -32.80 4.74 17.97
CA TYR A 116 -32.41 5.31 16.69
C TYR A 116 -31.20 4.60 16.08
N PRO A 117 -31.02 4.63 14.75
CA PRO A 117 -29.80 4.11 14.14
C PRO A 117 -28.56 4.86 14.64
N ARG A 118 -27.39 4.23 14.52
CA ARG A 118 -26.09 4.85 14.83
C ARG A 118 -25.01 4.39 13.85
N ILE A 119 -23.90 5.11 13.78
CA ILE A 119 -22.74 4.73 12.99
C ILE A 119 -21.55 4.55 13.93
N ASP A 120 -20.94 3.37 13.91
CA ASP A 120 -19.73 3.06 14.66
C ASP A 120 -18.52 3.13 13.70
N LEU A 121 -17.38 3.64 14.19
CA LEU A 121 -16.14 3.78 13.41
C LEU A 121 -15.17 2.64 13.74
N VAL A 122 -14.69 1.93 12.72
CA VAL A 122 -13.60 0.95 12.84
C VAL A 122 -12.31 1.60 12.35
N TYR A 123 -11.29 1.64 13.22
CA TYR A 123 -9.99 2.27 12.91
C TYR A 123 -8.82 1.41 13.38
N LEU A 124 -7.64 1.67 12.84
CA LEU A 124 -6.37 1.04 13.20
C LEU A 124 -5.46 2.09 13.85
N ASP A 125 -4.88 1.78 15.00
CA ASP A 125 -3.89 2.66 15.62
C ASP A 125 -2.48 2.49 15.04
N ALA A 126 -1.56 3.38 15.44
CA ALA A 126 -0.16 3.33 15.01
C ALA A 126 0.61 2.07 15.50
N TYR A 127 0.06 1.32 16.47
CA TYR A 127 0.63 0.05 16.95
C TYR A 127 0.12 -1.15 16.14
N GLY A 128 -0.85 -0.95 15.25
CA GLY A 128 -1.45 -2.00 14.44
C GLY A 128 -2.58 -2.74 15.15
N GLU A 129 -3.14 -2.18 16.22
CA GLU A 129 -4.30 -2.73 16.91
C GLU A 129 -5.59 -2.09 16.37
N PRO A 130 -6.60 -2.89 15.98
CA PRO A 130 -7.85 -2.36 15.46
C PRO A 130 -8.84 -2.12 16.61
N HIS A 131 -9.58 -1.02 16.53
CA HIS A 131 -10.51 -0.55 17.56
C HIS A 131 -11.86 -0.18 16.95
N ILE A 132 -12.89 -0.13 17.80
CA ILE A 132 -14.23 0.38 17.44
C ILE A 132 -14.56 1.56 18.34
N LEU A 133 -14.97 2.67 17.74
CA LEU A 133 -15.53 3.83 18.42
C LEU A 133 -17.03 3.91 18.13
N ALA A 134 -17.85 3.70 19.16
CA ALA A 134 -19.30 3.74 19.01
C ALA A 134 -19.82 5.18 18.81
N GLY A 135 -20.74 5.35 17.86
CA GLY A 135 -21.42 6.62 17.65
C GLY A 135 -22.66 6.78 18.55
N PRO A 136 -23.18 8.01 18.68
CA PRO A 136 -24.45 8.23 19.36
C PRO A 136 -25.63 7.78 18.50
N GLU A 137 -26.67 7.22 19.13
CA GLU A 137 -27.96 6.98 18.48
C GLU A 137 -28.61 8.31 18.10
N SER A 138 -29.06 8.44 16.84
CA SER A 138 -29.68 9.66 16.34
C SER A 138 -30.56 9.36 15.12
N GLY A 139 -31.68 10.08 14.98
CA GLY A 139 -32.51 10.01 13.78
C GLY A 139 -31.79 10.47 12.50
N ALA A 140 -30.68 11.18 12.65
CA ALA A 140 -29.68 11.44 11.61
C ALA A 140 -28.31 11.01 12.16
N PRO A 141 -27.93 9.73 12.01
CA PRO A 141 -26.71 9.20 12.59
C PRO A 141 -25.47 9.86 11.95
N VAL A 142 -24.48 10.17 12.78
CA VAL A 142 -23.23 10.83 12.38
C VAL A 142 -22.07 9.96 12.81
N VAL A 143 -21.10 9.79 11.92
CA VAL A 143 -19.86 9.06 12.21
C VAL A 143 -19.02 9.81 13.27
N PRO A 144 -18.45 9.10 14.26
CA PRO A 144 -17.47 9.68 15.18
C PRO A 144 -16.23 10.23 14.46
N ASP A 145 -15.63 11.28 15.02
CA ASP A 145 -14.36 11.80 14.52
C ASP A 145 -13.25 10.73 14.64
N THR A 146 -12.46 10.58 13.58
CA THR A 146 -11.33 9.64 13.58
C THR A 146 -10.23 10.17 14.51
N PRO A 147 -9.77 9.38 15.51
CA PRO A 147 -8.69 9.79 16.39
C PRO A 147 -7.40 10.13 15.64
N ALA A 148 -6.63 11.10 16.14
CA ALA A 148 -5.36 11.49 15.53
C ALA A 148 -4.34 10.35 15.57
N GLY A 149 -3.52 10.22 14.52
CA GLY A 149 -2.52 9.14 14.41
C GLY A 149 -3.15 7.76 14.23
N THR A 150 -4.35 7.69 13.66
CA THR A 150 -5.06 6.44 13.37
C THR A 150 -5.57 6.43 11.94
N LEU A 151 -5.74 5.23 11.39
CA LEU A 151 -6.26 5.01 10.05
C LEU A 151 -7.69 4.50 10.12
N LYS A 152 -8.62 5.25 9.53
CA LYS A 152 -10.00 4.81 9.34
C LYS A 152 -10.03 3.61 8.38
N LEU A 153 -10.67 2.52 8.81
CA LEU A 153 -10.84 1.32 8.00
C LEU A 153 -12.26 1.23 7.43
N ALA A 154 -13.28 1.27 8.30
CA ALA A 154 -14.66 1.11 7.88
C ALA A 154 -15.62 1.85 8.81
N GLU A 155 -16.84 2.05 8.34
CA GLU A 155 -17.98 2.44 9.17
C GLU A 155 -18.95 1.26 9.26
N VAL A 156 -19.53 1.07 10.44
CA VAL A 156 -20.60 0.11 10.68
C VAL A 156 -21.87 0.91 10.89
N TYR A 157 -22.80 0.84 9.95
CA TYR A 157 -24.12 1.43 10.11
C TYR A 157 -25.00 0.42 10.85
N HIS A 158 -25.52 0.84 12.00
CA HIS A 158 -26.36 0.01 12.85
C HIS A 158 -27.83 0.40 12.73
N ARG A 159 -28.70 -0.57 12.48
CA ARG A 159 -30.16 -0.39 12.46
C ARG A 159 -30.78 -0.79 13.79
N VAL A 160 -31.90 -0.15 14.14
CA VAL A 160 -32.63 -0.46 15.38
C VAL A 160 -33.10 -1.92 15.35
N GLY A 161 -32.72 -2.68 16.38
CA GLY A 161 -33.13 -4.09 16.53
C GLY A 161 -32.49 -5.07 15.56
N GLU A 162 -31.41 -4.68 14.86
CA GLU A 162 -30.67 -5.59 13.97
C GLU A 162 -30.15 -6.83 14.73
N THR A 163 -29.97 -7.91 13.99
CA THR A 163 -29.47 -9.17 14.56
C THR A 163 -28.16 -9.65 13.94
N SER A 164 -27.79 -9.10 12.77
CA SER A 164 -26.50 -9.31 12.13
C SER A 164 -25.91 -7.99 11.60
N ILE A 165 -24.63 -8.08 11.23
CA ILE A 165 -23.94 -7.07 10.42
C ILE A 165 -23.58 -7.75 9.12
N GLU A 166 -23.88 -7.10 8.00
CA GLU A 166 -23.64 -7.60 6.65
C GLU A 166 -22.57 -6.78 5.92
N ASP A 167 -21.99 -7.34 4.86
CA ASP A 167 -21.01 -6.64 4.02
C ASP A 167 -21.67 -5.57 3.12
N SER A 168 -23.01 -5.56 3.00
CA SER A 168 -23.78 -4.64 2.16
C SER A 168 -25.18 -4.42 2.72
N ASP A 169 -25.81 -3.29 2.37
CA ASP A 169 -27.16 -2.95 2.82
C ASP A 169 -28.22 -3.91 2.27
N ASP A 170 -28.89 -4.64 3.16
CA ASP A 170 -30.05 -5.51 2.91
C ASP A 170 -31.39 -4.86 3.30
N ALA A 171 -31.35 -3.59 3.72
CA ALA A 171 -32.44 -2.80 4.28
C ALA A 171 -32.96 -3.24 5.67
N GLU A 172 -32.48 -4.33 6.25
CA GLU A 172 -32.98 -4.92 7.50
C GLU A 172 -31.93 -4.90 8.63
N ASN A 173 -30.70 -5.30 8.33
CA ASN A 173 -29.60 -5.45 9.27
C ASN A 173 -28.56 -4.32 9.15
N GLY A 174 -27.60 -4.34 10.06
CA GLY A 174 -26.45 -3.44 10.00
C GLY A 174 -25.57 -3.76 8.80
N TYR A 175 -24.83 -2.78 8.30
CA TYR A 175 -23.94 -2.99 7.16
C TYR A 175 -22.64 -2.22 7.24
N LEU A 176 -21.63 -2.72 6.54
CA LEU A 176 -20.30 -2.14 6.47
C LEU A 176 -20.15 -1.19 5.28
N THR A 177 -19.43 -0.09 5.49
CA THR A 177 -18.92 0.77 4.42
C THR A 177 -17.40 0.85 4.52
N ASP A 178 -16.70 0.48 3.45
CA ASP A 178 -15.23 0.49 3.38
C ASP A 178 -14.72 1.91 3.10
N PHE A 179 -13.81 2.40 3.94
CA PHE A 179 -13.19 3.72 3.83
C PHE A 179 -11.66 3.65 3.75
N ARG A 180 -11.07 2.47 3.59
CA ARG A 180 -9.62 2.30 3.52
C ARG A 180 -9.04 3.07 2.34
N PRO A 181 -8.09 3.99 2.55
CA PRO A 181 -7.27 4.52 1.48
C PRO A 181 -6.25 3.45 1.08
N ILE A 182 -6.55 2.71 0.02
CA ILE A 182 -5.68 1.63 -0.46
C ILE A 182 -4.63 2.19 -1.40
N ARG A 183 -3.36 1.87 -1.15
CA ARG A 183 -2.27 2.04 -2.13
C ARG A 183 -1.75 0.68 -2.54
N ILE A 184 -1.75 0.46 -3.84
CA ILE A 184 -1.25 -0.78 -4.43
C ILE A 184 0.25 -0.60 -4.67
N LEU A 185 1.08 -1.13 -3.77
CA LEU A 185 2.52 -1.21 -3.97
C LEU A 185 2.83 -2.49 -4.75
N GLY A 186 3.13 -2.33 -6.05
CA GLY A 186 3.38 -3.46 -6.96
C GLY A 186 2.75 -3.32 -8.34
N ARG A 187 1.84 -2.36 -8.53
CA ARG A 187 1.37 -1.89 -9.86
C ARG A 187 1.95 -0.53 -10.21
N ALA A 188 3.24 -0.30 -9.97
CA ALA A 188 3.85 1.00 -10.22
C ALA A 188 3.88 1.40 -11.72
N HIS A 189 3.43 0.55 -12.65
CA HIS A 189 3.29 0.90 -14.08
C HIS A 189 2.49 -0.14 -14.91
N GLU A 190 1.28 -0.54 -14.51
CA GLU A 190 0.36 -1.14 -15.50
C GLU A 190 -0.53 -0.05 -16.08
N HIS A 191 -0.36 0.23 -17.38
CA HIS A 191 -1.25 1.11 -18.14
C HIS A 191 -2.64 0.46 -18.30
N PRO A 192 -3.74 1.26 -18.34
CA PRO A 192 -5.11 0.76 -18.31
C PRO A 192 -5.38 -0.31 -19.38
N ARG A 193 -6.19 -1.32 -19.00
CA ARG A 193 -6.55 -2.49 -19.82
C ARG A 193 -7.33 -2.09 -21.07
N GLY A 194 -6.62 -1.96 -22.19
CA GLY A 194 -7.17 -2.00 -23.55
C GLY A 194 -6.70 -3.28 -24.25
N SER A 195 -7.51 -3.82 -25.16
CA SER A 195 -7.18 -5.00 -25.99
C SER A 195 -5.95 -4.79 -26.88
N ASP A 196 -5.56 -3.54 -27.08
CA ASP A 196 -4.56 -3.14 -28.09
C ASP A 196 -3.15 -3.00 -27.49
N ARG A 197 -2.91 -3.52 -26.28
CA ARG A 197 -1.71 -3.17 -25.48
C ARG A 197 -0.73 -4.32 -25.23
N ALA A 198 -0.94 -5.50 -25.81
CA ALA A 198 0.05 -6.58 -25.78
C ALA A 198 0.20 -7.17 -27.20
N PRO A 199 1.43 -7.49 -27.62
CA PRO A 199 1.63 -8.20 -28.88
C PRO A 199 0.96 -9.59 -28.83
N ALA A 200 0.56 -10.11 -29.98
CA ALA A 200 0.05 -11.48 -30.08
C ALA A 200 1.14 -12.51 -29.74
N GLU A 201 2.40 -12.13 -29.96
CA GLU A 201 3.58 -12.95 -29.70
C GLU A 201 4.01 -12.87 -28.23
N SER A 202 4.31 -14.03 -27.63
CA SER A 202 4.99 -14.08 -26.33
C SER A 202 6.51 -14.04 -26.49
N PRO A 203 7.27 -13.41 -25.57
CA PRO A 203 8.72 -13.55 -25.51
C PRO A 203 9.15 -14.98 -25.24
N ASP A 204 10.15 -15.48 -25.97
CA ASP A 204 10.66 -16.85 -25.88
C ASP A 204 12.18 -16.92 -25.60
N GLY A 205 12.84 -15.77 -25.36
CA GLY A 205 14.29 -15.68 -25.20
C GLY A 205 15.08 -15.55 -26.50
N ALA A 206 14.44 -15.63 -27.67
CA ALA A 206 15.08 -15.52 -28.98
C ALA A 206 14.40 -14.50 -29.91
N ARG A 207 13.08 -14.31 -29.77
CA ARG A 207 12.28 -13.36 -30.54
C ARG A 207 12.62 -11.92 -30.16
N VAL A 208 12.85 -11.11 -31.19
CA VAL A 208 13.13 -9.68 -31.06
C VAL A 208 12.03 -8.79 -31.62
N THR A 209 11.23 -9.28 -32.56
CA THR A 209 10.19 -8.49 -33.23
C THR A 209 8.80 -8.87 -32.72
N PHE A 210 7.97 -7.85 -32.47
CA PHE A 210 6.63 -7.97 -31.92
C PHE A 210 5.66 -7.06 -32.68
N SER A 211 4.44 -7.54 -32.93
CA SER A 211 3.45 -6.79 -33.70
C SER A 211 2.58 -5.88 -32.82
N THR A 212 2.01 -4.84 -33.41
CA THR A 212 0.93 -4.03 -32.84
C THR A 212 -0.39 -4.36 -33.57
N PRO A 213 -1.55 -4.39 -32.89
CA PRO A 213 -2.83 -4.69 -33.55
C PRO A 213 -3.28 -3.66 -34.59
N GLN A 214 -2.74 -2.44 -34.52
CA GLN A 214 -3.03 -1.33 -35.43
C GLN A 214 -1.76 -0.56 -35.75
N LYS A 215 -1.79 0.12 -36.90
CA LYS A 215 -0.70 1.01 -37.30
C LYS A 215 -0.62 2.22 -36.39
N PHE A 216 0.58 2.54 -35.93
CA PHE A 216 0.85 3.66 -35.03
C PHE A 216 1.50 4.85 -35.74
N ARG A 217 1.34 6.05 -35.18
CA ARG A 217 2.07 7.23 -35.64
C ARG A 217 3.53 7.14 -35.19
N ALA A 218 4.48 7.36 -36.11
CA ALA A 218 5.91 7.34 -35.78
C ALA A 218 6.27 8.22 -34.57
N GLY A 219 7.09 7.68 -33.69
CA GLY A 219 7.57 8.34 -32.47
C GLY A 219 6.55 8.41 -31.34
N THR A 220 5.38 7.78 -31.48
CA THR A 220 4.37 7.69 -30.41
C THR A 220 4.40 6.34 -29.70
N LEU A 221 5.16 5.36 -30.21
CA LEU A 221 5.26 4.05 -29.60
C LEU A 221 5.99 4.14 -28.27
N ARG A 222 5.37 3.58 -27.24
CA ARG A 222 5.97 3.30 -25.94
C ARG A 222 5.84 1.82 -25.67
N VAL A 223 6.93 1.20 -25.22
CA VAL A 223 6.99 -0.23 -24.94
C VAL A 223 7.46 -0.44 -23.51
N TRP A 224 6.84 -1.39 -22.82
CA TRP A 224 7.18 -1.78 -21.46
C TRP A 224 7.51 -3.28 -21.39
N LEU A 225 8.58 -3.62 -20.67
CA LEU A 225 9.00 -5.00 -20.40
C LEU A 225 8.97 -5.24 -18.89
N ASN A 226 8.19 -6.23 -18.46
CA ASN A 226 7.81 -6.42 -17.05
C ASN A 226 7.30 -5.11 -16.43
N GLY A 227 6.63 -4.33 -17.28
CA GLY A 227 6.09 -3.02 -17.02
C GLY A 227 7.10 -1.87 -16.97
N VAL A 228 8.42 -2.09 -17.07
CA VAL A 228 9.39 -0.98 -17.12
C VAL A 228 9.44 -0.39 -18.52
N GLU A 229 9.28 0.94 -18.66
CA GLU A 229 9.35 1.61 -19.97
C GLU A 229 10.74 1.42 -20.55
N GLN A 230 10.79 0.94 -21.78
CA GLN A 230 12.04 0.65 -22.47
C GLN A 230 12.57 1.93 -23.10
N ASP A 231 13.90 2.08 -23.07
CA ASP A 231 14.58 3.17 -23.77
C ASP A 231 14.28 3.06 -25.28
N PRO A 232 13.87 4.14 -25.97
CA PRO A 232 13.70 4.15 -27.42
C PRO A 232 14.95 3.72 -28.21
N ALA A 233 16.15 3.78 -27.62
CA ALA A 233 17.35 3.23 -28.23
C ALA A 233 17.40 1.69 -28.23
N LEU A 234 16.65 1.04 -27.33
CA LEU A 234 16.58 -0.42 -27.20
C LEU A 234 15.42 -1.04 -28.00
N VAL A 235 14.45 -0.22 -28.41
CA VAL A 235 13.25 -0.63 -29.16
C VAL A 235 13.13 0.21 -30.42
N VAL A 236 13.31 -0.41 -31.58
CA VAL A 236 13.27 0.25 -32.88
C VAL A 236 11.90 0.04 -33.52
N GLU A 237 11.22 1.13 -33.89
CA GLU A 237 9.99 1.08 -34.69
C GLU A 237 10.29 0.55 -36.10
N ASP A 238 9.51 -0.42 -36.57
CA ASP A 238 9.64 -0.89 -37.94
C ASP A 238 9.06 0.15 -38.92
N ALA A 239 9.61 0.23 -40.14
CA ALA A 239 9.22 1.24 -41.13
C ALA A 239 7.72 1.21 -41.51
N GLY A 240 7.06 0.07 -41.31
CA GLY A 240 5.62 -0.12 -41.52
C GLY A 240 4.75 0.37 -40.38
N GLN A 241 5.31 0.70 -39.20
CA GLN A 241 4.61 1.16 -38.00
C GLN A 241 3.52 0.20 -37.50
N GLU A 242 3.67 -1.09 -37.76
CA GLU A 242 2.77 -2.16 -37.28
C GLU A 242 3.51 -3.18 -36.39
N SER A 243 4.78 -2.89 -36.10
CA SER A 243 5.66 -3.73 -35.31
C SER A 243 6.87 -2.94 -34.82
N TYR A 244 7.57 -3.52 -33.86
CA TYR A 244 8.80 -2.99 -33.29
C TYR A 244 9.76 -4.12 -32.95
N THR A 245 11.05 -3.79 -32.93
CA THR A 245 12.14 -4.75 -32.75
C THR A 245 13.03 -4.35 -31.57
N PHE A 246 13.23 -5.27 -30.64
CA PHE A 246 14.19 -5.13 -29.56
C PHE A 246 15.62 -5.37 -30.06
N THR A 247 16.57 -4.59 -29.55
CA THR A 247 18.01 -4.81 -29.77
C THR A 247 18.52 -6.09 -29.08
N THR A 248 17.87 -6.52 -27.99
CA THR A 248 18.15 -7.77 -27.27
C THR A 248 16.84 -8.50 -26.99
N ALA A 249 16.78 -9.79 -27.32
CA ALA A 249 15.57 -10.59 -27.12
C ALA A 249 15.17 -10.62 -25.63
N PRO A 250 13.91 -10.30 -25.30
CA PRO A 250 13.43 -10.47 -23.93
C PRO A 250 13.37 -11.95 -23.53
N PHE A 251 13.53 -12.24 -22.24
CA PHE A 251 13.60 -13.61 -21.74
C PHE A 251 12.26 -14.32 -21.84
N SER A 252 12.31 -15.65 -21.92
CA SER A 252 11.11 -16.48 -21.84
C SER A 252 10.37 -16.23 -20.52
N GLY A 253 9.10 -15.88 -20.60
CA GLY A 253 8.25 -15.55 -19.45
C GLY A 253 8.15 -14.07 -19.11
N ASP A 254 8.91 -13.20 -19.77
CA ASP A 254 8.74 -11.75 -19.63
C ASP A 254 7.36 -11.29 -20.15
N ARG A 255 6.80 -10.26 -19.50
CA ARG A 255 5.53 -9.64 -19.90
C ARG A 255 5.80 -8.39 -20.71
N LEU A 256 5.15 -8.30 -21.86
CA LEU A 256 5.36 -7.20 -22.79
C LEU A 256 4.05 -6.44 -22.99
N SER A 257 4.12 -5.11 -22.96
CA SER A 257 3.01 -4.24 -23.31
C SER A 257 3.46 -3.03 -24.13
N HIS A 258 2.56 -2.46 -24.91
CA HIS A 258 2.80 -1.25 -25.69
C HIS A 258 1.61 -0.27 -25.65
N ASP A 259 1.87 0.97 -26.02
CA ASP A 259 0.89 2.03 -26.17
C ASP A 259 1.36 2.98 -27.27
N TYR A 260 0.42 3.54 -28.03
CA TYR A 260 0.72 4.36 -29.19
C TYR A 260 -0.49 5.16 -29.65
N GLU A 261 -0.26 6.25 -30.40
CA GLU A 261 -1.32 6.96 -31.12
C GLU A 261 -1.59 6.24 -32.44
N LYS A 262 -2.87 5.93 -32.72
CA LYS A 262 -3.29 5.23 -33.94
C LYS A 262 -3.16 6.16 -35.15
N GLU A 263 -2.62 5.66 -36.26
CA GLU A 263 -2.59 6.42 -37.50
C GLU A 263 -4.00 6.45 -38.12
N GLY A 264 -4.65 7.62 -38.12
CA GLY A 264 -5.96 7.84 -38.75
C GLY A 264 -7.18 7.85 -37.81
N ALA A 265 -6.98 8.08 -36.51
CA ALA A 265 -8.07 8.39 -35.56
C ALA A 265 -8.42 9.89 -35.56
#